data_AF-A0A4C1WCI2-F1
#
_entry.id   AF-A0A4C1WCI2-F1
#
_cell.length_a   1.000
_cell.length_b   1.000
_cell.length_c   1.000
_cell.angle_alpha   90.00
_cell.angle_beta   90.00
_cell.angle_gamma   90.00
#
_symmetry.space_group_name_H-M   'P 1'
#
loop_
_entity.id
_entity.type
_entity.pdbx_description
1 polymer ?
#
loop_
_entity_poly.entity_id
_entity_poly.type
_entity_poly.pdbx_seq_one_letter_code
_entity_poly.pdbx_strand_id
1 'polypeptide(L)'
;MHLIYGECGGIARRAAALYRERFPRARLHPDYRVFIRLHNAYVEGRIPGQRGGEGRPRLDNDDDVLDEIEDDPSTSVIGPFELPENLNGANYLHFLQNDLPVLLEDLNLAQRVTMWYQNDGCPAHYDTRVRDHLNNIFPARWIGLAPFCSLLDRQT
;
A
#
# COMPACT_ATOMS: atom_id res chain seq x y z
N MET A 1 -15.92 -1.51 -2.74
CA MET A 1 -16.88 -1.35 -3.86
C MET A 1 -16.38 -1.98 -5.16
N HIS A 2 -15.25 -1.51 -5.72
CA HIS A 2 -14.67 -2.10 -6.94
C HIS A 2 -14.30 -3.59 -6.79
N LEU A 3 -13.72 -3.97 -5.64
CA LEU A 3 -13.37 -5.37 -5.35
C LEU A 3 -14.60 -6.30 -5.35
N ILE A 4 -15.69 -5.89 -4.67
CA ILE A 4 -16.97 -6.62 -4.64
C ILE A 4 -17.59 -6.74 -6.06
N TYR A 5 -17.38 -5.74 -6.92
CA TYR A 5 -17.78 -5.81 -8.32
C TYR A 5 -16.96 -6.84 -9.10
N GLY A 6 -15.65 -6.92 -8.85
CA GLY A 6 -14.76 -7.94 -9.40
C GLY A 6 -15.10 -9.36 -8.93
N GLU A 7 -15.34 -9.56 -7.63
CA GLU A 7 -15.82 -10.82 -7.04
C GLU A 7 -17.14 -11.30 -7.67
N CYS A 8 -17.95 -10.35 -8.13
CA CYS A 8 -19.20 -10.62 -8.83
C CYS A 8 -19.04 -10.81 -10.36
N GLY A 9 -17.81 -10.93 -10.87
CA GLY A 9 -17.54 -11.11 -12.30
C GLY A 9 -17.99 -9.92 -13.15
N GLY A 10 -18.01 -8.71 -12.59
CA GLY A 10 -18.51 -7.51 -13.26
C GLY A 10 -20.04 -7.40 -13.30
N ILE A 11 -20.78 -8.21 -12.53
CA ILE A 11 -22.24 -8.11 -12.46
C ILE A 11 -22.64 -7.13 -11.34
N ALA A 12 -22.98 -5.90 -11.74
CA ALA A 12 -23.27 -4.78 -10.84
C ALA A 12 -24.38 -5.04 -9.81
N ARG A 13 -25.46 -5.70 -10.25
CA ARG A 13 -26.61 -5.99 -9.38
C ARG A 13 -26.27 -7.03 -8.32
N ARG A 14 -25.44 -8.02 -8.67
CA ARG A 14 -24.93 -9.02 -7.74
C ARG A 14 -23.98 -8.36 -6.74
N ALA A 15 -23.14 -7.45 -7.21
CA ALA A 15 -22.24 -6.67 -6.35
C ALA A 15 -23.02 -5.81 -5.34
N ALA A 16 -24.11 -5.17 -5.76
CA ALA A 16 -24.98 -4.40 -4.86
C ALA A 16 -25.71 -5.28 -3.83
N ALA A 17 -26.14 -6.49 -4.22
CA ALA A 17 -26.72 -7.46 -3.30
C ALA A 17 -25.68 -7.97 -2.29
N LEU A 18 -24.51 -8.39 -2.77
CA LEU A 18 -23.41 -8.88 -1.94
C LEU A 18 -22.89 -7.80 -0.98
N TYR A 19 -22.89 -6.54 -1.42
CA TYR A 19 -22.52 -5.42 -0.55
C TYR A 19 -23.50 -5.23 0.62
N ARG A 20 -24.80 -5.42 0.38
CA ARG A 20 -25.82 -5.37 1.45
C ARG A 20 -25.64 -6.50 2.45
N GLU A 21 -25.35 -7.69 1.95
CA GLU A 21 -25.12 -8.88 2.77
C GLU A 21 -23.86 -8.77 3.63
N ARG A 22 -22.77 -8.28 3.04
CA ARG A 22 -21.46 -8.14 3.71
C ARG A 22 -21.41 -6.95 4.67
N PHE A 23 -22.21 -5.92 4.43
CA PHE A 23 -22.28 -4.73 5.28
C PHE A 23 -23.73 -4.41 5.68
N PRO A 24 -24.38 -5.26 6.49
CA PRO A 24 -25.80 -5.10 6.84
C PRO A 24 -26.07 -3.87 7.71
N ARG A 25 -25.06 -3.35 8.42
CA ARG A 25 -25.16 -2.14 9.25
C ARG A 25 -24.77 -0.85 8.52
N ALA A 26 -24.50 -0.92 7.21
CA ALA A 26 -24.14 0.28 6.46
C ALA A 26 -25.30 1.28 6.41
N ARG A 27 -25.02 2.53 6.78
CA ARG A 27 -26.01 3.62 6.84
C ARG A 27 -26.72 3.88 5.49
N LEU A 28 -26.05 3.58 4.38
CA LEU A 28 -26.57 3.68 3.03
C LEU A 28 -26.05 2.51 2.20
N HIS A 29 -26.93 1.94 1.39
CA HIS A 29 -26.55 0.91 0.43
C HIS A 29 -26.45 1.50 -0.98
N PRO A 30 -25.30 1.37 -1.63
CA PRO A 30 -25.07 1.95 -2.95
C PRO A 30 -25.87 1.24 -4.02
N ASP A 31 -26.46 2.03 -4.93
CA ASP A 31 -27.11 1.49 -6.13
C ASP A 31 -26.10 0.80 -7.05
N TYR A 32 -26.57 -0.19 -7.82
CA TYR A 32 -25.71 -0.96 -8.73
C TYR A 32 -24.95 -0.08 -9.73
N ARG A 33 -25.50 1.09 -10.12
CA ARG A 33 -24.83 2.05 -11.02
C ARG A 33 -23.54 2.62 -10.42
N VAL A 34 -23.43 2.69 -9.09
CA VAL A 34 -22.21 3.14 -8.41
C VAL A 34 -21.07 2.17 -8.67
N PHE A 35 -21.32 0.85 -8.67
CA PHE A 35 -20.30 -0.17 -8.95
C PHE A 35 -19.75 -0.06 -10.38
N ILE A 36 -20.63 0.18 -11.36
CA ILE A 36 -20.24 0.39 -12.77
C ILE A 36 -19.40 1.66 -12.91
N ARG A 37 -19.87 2.77 -12.35
CA ARG A 37 -19.16 4.06 -12.43
C ARG A 37 -17.78 4.00 -11.80
N LEU A 38 -17.68 3.40 -10.61
CA LEU A 38 -16.40 3.23 -9.93
C LEU A 38 -15.47 2.32 -10.75
N HIS A 39 -15.96 1.20 -11.27
CA HIS A 39 -15.16 0.29 -12.08
C HIS A 39 -14.60 0.96 -13.34
N ASN A 40 -15.45 1.66 -14.10
CA ASN A 40 -14.99 2.36 -15.30
C ASN A 40 -14.01 3.49 -14.97
N ALA A 41 -14.23 4.21 -13.86
CA ALA A 41 -13.28 5.23 -13.41
C ALA A 41 -11.89 4.63 -13.15
N TYR A 42 -11.81 3.50 -12.44
CA TYR A 42 -10.51 2.84 -12.19
C TYR A 42 -9.87 2.26 -13.45
N VAL A 43 -10.65 1.66 -14.36
CA VAL A 43 -10.14 1.17 -15.65
C VAL A 43 -9.55 2.30 -16.48
N GLU A 44 -10.13 3.50 -16.39
CA GLU A 44 -9.66 4.70 -17.06
C GLU A 44 -8.57 5.47 -16.26
N GLY A 45 -8.07 4.92 -15.15
CA GLY A 45 -7.05 5.56 -14.32
C GLY A 45 -7.53 6.79 -13.55
N ARG A 46 -8.85 7.01 -13.44
CA ARG A 46 -9.46 8.10 -12.69
C ARG A 46 -9.72 7.65 -11.25
N ILE A 47 -9.39 8.52 -10.27
CA ILE A 47 -9.77 8.31 -8.88
C ILE A 47 -11.12 9.00 -8.63
N PRO A 48 -12.22 8.24 -8.51
CA PRO A 48 -13.53 8.83 -8.23
C PRO A 48 -13.57 9.38 -6.79
N GLY A 49 -13.82 10.69 -6.65
CA GLY A 49 -13.90 11.34 -5.33
C GLY A 49 -13.36 12.77 -5.27
N GLN A 50 -12.73 13.29 -6.34
CA GLN A 50 -12.17 14.64 -6.35
C GLN A 50 -13.25 15.72 -6.64
N ARG A 51 -14.30 15.77 -5.83
CA ARG A 51 -15.09 16.99 -5.62
C ARG A 51 -15.21 17.17 -4.12
N GLY A 52 -14.62 18.26 -3.63
CA GLY A 52 -14.32 18.47 -2.22
C GLY A 52 -15.52 18.34 -1.27
N GLY A 53 -15.19 18.03 -0.02
CA GLY A 53 -16.10 18.07 1.11
C GLY A 53 -16.13 16.76 1.89
N GLU A 54 -15.79 16.85 3.17
CA GLU A 54 -15.88 15.83 4.24
C GLU A 54 -14.73 14.82 4.28
N GLY A 55 -13.85 15.03 5.27
CA GLY A 55 -12.70 14.18 5.56
C GLY A 55 -13.09 12.77 5.98
N ARG A 56 -12.05 11.93 6.16
CA ARG A 56 -12.18 10.58 6.73
C ARG A 56 -13.04 10.64 8.01
N PRO A 57 -14.10 9.81 8.12
CA PRO A 57 -14.74 9.59 9.40
C PRO A 57 -13.69 9.13 10.41
N ARG A 58 -13.66 9.78 11.57
CA ARG A 58 -12.92 9.28 12.73
C ARG A 58 -13.65 7.99 13.15
N LEU A 59 -12.96 6.85 13.09
CA LEU A 59 -13.43 5.64 13.76
C LEU A 59 -12.98 5.81 15.21
N ASP A 60 -13.92 6.05 16.13
CA ASP A 60 -13.62 6.32 17.54
C ASP A 60 -13.39 5.03 18.36
N ASN A 61 -12.87 3.97 17.74
CA ASN A 61 -12.59 2.69 18.40
C ASN A 61 -11.16 2.26 18.06
N ASP A 62 -10.18 2.73 18.83
CA ASP A 62 -8.80 2.26 18.74
C ASP A 62 -8.64 0.86 19.37
N ASP A 63 -9.58 0.46 20.24
CA ASP A 63 -9.50 -0.77 21.03
C ASP A 63 -9.82 -2.04 20.21
N ASP A 64 -10.71 -1.97 19.21
CA ASP A 64 -11.06 -3.12 18.35
C ASP A 64 -9.93 -3.50 17.37
N VAL A 65 -8.92 -2.63 17.20
CA VAL A 65 -7.81 -2.80 16.24
C VAL A 65 -6.67 -3.63 16.83
N LEU A 66 -6.51 -3.64 18.16
CA LEU A 66 -5.40 -4.32 18.83
C LEU A 66 -5.62 -5.84 18.92
N ASP A 67 -6.87 -6.27 19.06
CA ASP A 67 -7.23 -7.69 19.15
C ASP A 67 -7.03 -8.44 17.81
N GLU A 68 -7.04 -7.75 16.67
CA GLU A 68 -6.83 -8.35 15.33
C GLU A 68 -5.34 -8.49 14.94
N ILE A 69 -4.43 -7.84 15.69
CA ILE A 69 -2.97 -7.93 15.50
C ILE A 69 -2.38 -9.17 16.19
N GLU A 70 -3.05 -9.70 17.22
CA GLU A 70 -2.54 -10.82 18.03
C GLU A 70 -2.61 -12.17 17.29
N ASP A 71 -3.48 -12.31 16.28
CA ASP A 71 -3.71 -13.55 15.52
C ASP A 71 -2.86 -13.70 14.23
N ASP A 72 -2.20 -12.64 13.73
CA ASP A 72 -1.31 -12.72 12.56
C ASP A 72 -0.05 -11.83 12.71
N PRO A 73 1.16 -12.41 12.89
CA PRO A 73 2.41 -11.65 12.99
C PRO A 73 2.81 -10.91 11.71
N SER A 74 2.00 -10.98 10.64
CA SER A 74 2.18 -10.18 9.43
C SER A 74 1.79 -8.70 9.59
N THR A 75 1.05 -8.35 10.65
CA THR A 75 0.51 -6.99 10.87
C THR A 75 1.21 -6.24 12.02
N SER A 76 2.48 -6.53 12.29
CA SER A 76 3.26 -5.80 13.31
C SER A 76 3.81 -4.48 12.75
N VAL A 77 3.58 -3.38 13.47
CA VAL A 77 4.28 -2.12 13.22
C VAL A 77 5.66 -2.20 13.85
N ILE A 78 6.68 -2.25 13.00
CA ILE A 78 8.07 -2.10 13.43
C ILE A 78 8.29 -0.61 13.73
N GLY A 79 8.87 -0.33 14.90
CA GLY A 79 8.83 0.99 15.54
C GLY A 79 9.28 2.18 14.68
N PRO A 80 8.91 3.41 15.10
CA PRO A 80 9.30 4.62 14.38
C PRO A 80 10.82 4.78 14.38
N PHE A 81 11.39 5.08 13.23
CA PHE A 81 12.79 5.44 13.08
C PHE A 81 12.90 6.86 12.55
N GLU A 82 13.62 7.70 13.28
CA GLU A 82 13.86 9.08 12.89
C GLU A 82 15.02 9.15 11.88
N LEU A 83 14.69 9.50 10.64
CA LEU A 83 15.70 9.75 9.61
C LEU A 83 16.43 11.08 9.88
N PRO A 84 17.69 11.21 9.46
CA PRO A 84 18.45 12.45 9.64
C PRO A 84 17.77 13.64 8.94
N GLU A 85 17.84 14.82 9.54
CA GLU A 85 17.21 16.07 9.04
C GLU A 85 17.59 16.36 7.58
N ASN A 86 18.87 16.15 7.22
CA ASN A 86 19.37 16.26 5.85
C ASN A 86 19.33 14.90 5.16
N LEU A 87 18.12 14.47 4.78
CA LEU A 87 17.95 13.22 4.04
C LEU A 87 18.45 13.37 2.60
N ASN A 88 19.55 12.68 2.30
CA ASN A 88 20.11 12.55 0.95
C ASN A 88 20.37 11.06 0.66
N GLY A 89 20.75 10.74 -0.58
CA GLY A 89 20.99 9.35 -0.99
C GLY A 89 22.05 8.63 -0.15
N ALA A 90 23.11 9.31 0.28
CA ALA A 90 24.17 8.72 1.10
C ALA A 90 23.69 8.39 2.52
N ASN A 91 22.98 9.32 3.16
CA ASN A 91 22.42 9.13 4.50
C ASN A 91 21.31 8.07 4.50
N TYR A 92 20.49 8.06 3.45
CA TYR A 92 19.47 7.04 3.29
C TYR A 92 20.06 5.66 3.02
N LEU A 93 21.12 5.55 2.20
CA LEU A 93 21.85 4.30 2.02
C LEU A 93 22.47 3.81 3.33
N HIS A 94 23.02 4.71 4.14
CA HIS A 94 23.56 4.35 5.46
C HIS A 94 22.46 3.74 6.34
N PHE A 95 21.28 4.35 6.36
CA PHE A 95 20.11 3.81 7.08
C PHE A 95 19.75 2.39 6.61
N LEU A 96 19.65 2.16 5.30
CA LEU A 96 19.32 0.84 4.73
C LEU A 96 20.34 -0.23 5.11
N GLN A 97 21.62 0.14 5.20
CA GLN A 97 22.72 -0.79 5.46
C GLN A 97 22.90 -1.13 6.94
N ASN A 98 22.72 -0.15 7.82
CA ASN A 98 23.14 -0.28 9.22
C ASN A 98 21.97 -0.32 10.20
N ASP A 99 20.91 0.45 9.94
CA ASP A 99 19.83 0.67 10.89
C ASP A 99 18.61 -0.21 10.57
N LEU A 100 18.22 -0.28 9.29
CA LEU A 100 17.09 -1.11 8.85
C LEU A 100 17.24 -2.60 9.23
N PRO A 101 18.40 -3.26 9.11
CA PRO A 101 18.53 -4.66 9.50
C PRO A 101 18.29 -4.92 10.99
N VAL A 102 18.62 -3.94 11.84
CA VAL A 102 18.37 -3.98 13.29
C VAL A 102 16.86 -3.86 13.55
N LEU A 103 16.18 -2.95 12.85
CA LEU A 103 14.72 -2.82 12.97
C LEU A 103 13.97 -4.09 12.52
N LEU A 104 14.51 -4.79 11.53
CA LEU A 104 13.90 -6.03 11.03
C LEU A 104 14.31 -7.26 11.85
N GLU A 105 15.03 -7.11 12.98
CA GLU A 105 15.59 -8.25 13.72
C GLU A 105 14.52 -9.23 14.23
N ASP A 106 13.38 -8.69 14.65
CA ASP A 106 12.25 -9.45 15.18
C ASP A 106 11.46 -10.21 14.10
N LEU A 107 11.69 -9.90 12.81
CA LEU A 107 11.07 -10.65 11.71
C LEU A 107 11.79 -11.97 11.47
N ASN A 108 11.00 -13.05 11.37
CA ASN A 108 11.50 -14.36 11.01
C ASN A 108 12.00 -14.40 9.56
N LEU A 109 12.84 -15.39 9.22
CA LEU A 109 13.49 -15.49 7.91
C LEU A 109 12.49 -15.55 6.74
N ALA A 110 11.35 -16.22 6.93
CA ALA A 110 10.32 -16.34 5.90
C ALA A 110 9.70 -14.97 5.57
N GLN A 111 9.47 -14.12 6.59
CA GLN A 111 9.00 -12.75 6.40
C GLN A 111 10.02 -11.92 5.63
N ARG A 112 11.30 -11.95 6.00
CA ARG A 112 12.34 -11.14 5.31
C ARG A 112 12.52 -11.51 3.84
N VAL A 113 12.47 -12.81 3.52
CA VAL A 113 12.63 -13.32 2.15
C VAL A 113 11.43 -13.00 1.26
N THR A 114 10.24 -12.79 1.84
CA THR A 114 9.01 -12.51 1.08
C THR A 114 8.54 -11.07 1.17
N MET A 115 9.15 -10.27 2.07
CA MET A 115 8.79 -8.87 2.31
C MET A 115 8.88 -8.01 1.05
N TRP A 116 7.91 -7.09 0.91
CA TRP A 116 7.97 -6.00 -0.05
C TRP A 116 8.43 -4.72 0.64
N TYR A 117 9.34 -3.97 0.00
CA TYR A 117 9.84 -2.69 0.52
C TYR A 117 9.29 -1.53 -0.31
N GLN A 118 8.60 -0.57 0.31
CA GLN A 118 7.97 0.55 -0.39
C GLN A 118 8.52 1.89 0.07
N ASN A 119 8.96 2.70 -0.90
CA ASN A 119 9.38 4.08 -0.72
C ASN A 119 8.34 5.08 -1.22
N ASP A 120 8.38 6.27 -0.66
CA ASP A 120 7.65 7.42 -1.18
C ASP A 120 8.41 8.07 -2.35
N GLY A 121 7.91 9.22 -2.82
CA GLY A 121 8.50 9.97 -3.92
C GLY A 121 9.72 10.86 -3.55
N CYS A 122 10.30 10.72 -2.36
CA CYS A 122 11.39 11.57 -1.88
C CYS A 122 12.65 11.46 -2.77
N PRO A 123 13.29 12.59 -3.17
CA PRO A 123 14.47 12.59 -4.01
C PRO A 123 15.63 11.72 -3.54
N ALA A 124 15.82 11.59 -2.22
CA ALA A 124 16.88 10.77 -1.63
C ALA A 124 16.78 9.29 -2.00
N HIS A 125 15.58 8.79 -2.30
CA HIS A 125 15.33 7.39 -2.63
C HIS A 125 15.73 7.04 -4.07
N TYR A 126 15.97 8.04 -4.94
CA TYR A 126 16.35 7.80 -6.34
C TYR A 126 17.85 7.70 -6.59
N ASP A 127 18.67 7.85 -5.55
CA ASP A 127 20.12 7.71 -5.68
C ASP A 127 20.46 6.32 -6.25
N THR A 128 21.36 6.27 -7.23
CA THR A 128 21.75 5.03 -7.90
C THR A 128 22.23 3.98 -6.90
N ARG A 129 23.00 4.38 -5.89
CA ARG A 129 23.56 3.46 -4.89
C ARG A 129 22.48 2.89 -3.99
N VAL A 130 21.44 3.66 -3.69
CA VAL A 130 20.25 3.22 -2.95
C VAL A 130 19.50 2.17 -3.76
N ARG A 131 19.25 2.42 -5.05
CA ARG A 131 18.56 1.47 -5.94
C ARG A 131 19.33 0.18 -6.11
N ASP A 132 20.64 0.24 -6.30
CA ASP A 132 21.50 -0.94 -6.42
C ASP A 132 21.45 -1.78 -5.14
N HIS A 133 21.47 -1.12 -3.98
CA HIS A 133 21.34 -1.79 -2.70
C HIS A 133 19.97 -2.47 -2.53
N LEU A 134 18.87 -1.78 -2.86
CA LEU A 134 17.52 -2.35 -2.80
C LEU A 134 17.32 -3.49 -3.80
N ASN A 135 17.92 -3.42 -4.99
CA ASN A 135 17.92 -4.52 -5.96
C ASN A 135 18.64 -5.76 -5.42
N ASN A 136 19.70 -5.58 -4.64
CA ASN A 136 20.46 -6.68 -4.05
C ASN A 136 19.73 -7.33 -2.86
N ILE A 137 19.11 -6.52 -1.97
CA ILE A 137 18.48 -7.04 -0.75
C ILE A 137 17.01 -7.43 -0.95
N PHE A 138 16.28 -6.73 -1.83
CA PHE A 138 14.87 -6.97 -2.14
C PHE A 138 14.66 -7.19 -3.65
N PRO A 139 15.30 -8.20 -4.27
CA PRO A 139 15.25 -8.39 -5.72
C PRO A 139 13.81 -8.55 -6.21
N ALA A 140 13.40 -7.67 -7.12
CA ALA A 140 12.04 -7.60 -7.69
C ALA A 140 10.90 -7.44 -6.64
N ARG A 141 11.22 -7.01 -5.42
CA ARG A 141 10.28 -6.87 -4.29
C ARG A 141 10.37 -5.49 -3.62
N TRP A 142 10.78 -4.46 -4.36
CA TRP A 142 10.74 -3.09 -3.86
C TRP A 142 10.09 -2.13 -4.86
N ILE A 143 9.40 -1.12 -4.33
CA ILE A 143 8.67 -0.11 -5.10
C ILE A 143 9.18 1.26 -4.67
N GLY A 144 9.76 2.02 -5.60
CA GLY A 144 10.00 3.45 -5.43
C GLY A 144 9.17 4.20 -6.47
N LEU A 145 8.23 5.03 -6.04
CA LEU A 145 7.36 5.81 -6.93
C LEU A 145 8.17 6.84 -7.71
N ALA A 146 8.74 6.47 -8.85
CA ALA A 146 9.25 7.45 -9.80
C ALA A 146 8.08 8.06 -10.60
N PRO A 147 7.97 9.40 -10.72
CA PRO A 147 7.16 9.97 -11.78
C PRO A 147 7.91 9.70 -13.09
N PHE A 148 7.37 8.82 -13.93
CA PHE A 148 7.72 8.65 -15.35
C PHE A 148 9.22 8.61 -15.71
N CYS A 149 9.79 7.41 -15.83
CA CYS A 149 10.66 7.08 -16.97
C CYS A 149 10.89 5.56 -17.13
N SER A 150 10.38 5.06 -18.26
CA SER A 150 10.79 3.87 -19.03
C SER A 150 10.93 2.53 -18.31
N LEU A 151 9.82 1.78 -18.33
CA LEU A 151 9.81 0.45 -18.97
C LEU A 151 10.51 0.58 -20.34
N LEU A 152 11.82 0.35 -20.38
CA LEU A 152 12.63 -0.04 -21.53
C LEU A 152 14.10 -0.02 -21.08
N ASP A 153 14.52 -1.10 -20.42
CA ASP A 153 15.78 -1.77 -20.75
C ASP A 153 15.87 -3.06 -19.95
N ARG A 154 15.31 -4.12 -20.56
CA ARG A 154 15.68 -5.48 -20.22
C ARG A 154 15.40 -6.39 -21.40
N GLN A 155 16.10 -6.17 -22.52
CA GLN A 155 16.53 -7.20 -23.47
C GLN A 155 17.66 -6.65 -24.35
N THR A 156 18.90 -7.00 -24.02
CA THR A 156 19.87 -7.75 -24.85
C THR A 156 21.02 -8.18 -23.97
#